data_AF-A0A954SDH0-F1
#
_entry.id   AF-A0A954SDH0-F1
#
_cell.length_a   1.000
_cell.length_b   1.000
_cell.length_c   1.000
_cell.angle_alpha   90.00
_cell.angle_beta   90.00
_cell.angle_gamma   90.00
#
_symmetry.space_group_name_H-M   'P 1'
#
loop_
_entity.id
_entity.type
_entity.pdbx_description
1 polymer ?
#
loop_
_entity_poly.entity_id
_entity_poly.type
_entity_poly.pdbx_seq_one_letter_code
_entity_poly.pdbx_strand_id
1 'polypeptide(L)'
;MDEEVAKRFRRIASNATDALSNDAAGLNNVLQVAVNLCEHLETLGIPFSIIGGIAVQRWGEPRQTVDVDATLFVGFGNEGDAVRRLLKKFQSRIEDAHEFALQNRILLLRADQGTAIDLSLGGLPFEERLIERSSVWSVPRHGHIHPAVPKTLSCSKHSPADHRTGSTSKK
;
A
#
# COMPACT_ATOMS: atom_id res chain seq x y z
N MET A 1 -49.94 24.05 2.37
CA MET A 1 -48.71 23.57 1.70
C MET A 1 -47.98 22.75 2.74
N ASP A 2 -48.20 21.44 2.70
CA ASP A 2 -48.08 20.56 3.86
C ASP A 2 -46.65 20.32 4.32
N GLU A 3 -46.46 20.41 5.64
CA GLU A 3 -45.24 20.10 6.37
C GLU A 3 -44.68 18.70 6.02
N GLU A 4 -45.59 17.79 5.68
CA GLU A 4 -45.33 16.44 5.18
C GLU A 4 -44.49 16.45 3.89
N VAL A 5 -44.78 17.38 2.97
CA VAL A 5 -44.07 17.53 1.69
C VAL A 5 -42.65 18.03 1.94
N ALA A 6 -42.47 19.01 2.83
CA ALA A 6 -41.16 19.52 3.22
C ALA A 6 -40.30 18.47 3.95
N LYS A 7 -40.92 17.59 4.75
CA LYS A 7 -40.25 16.46 5.41
C LYS A 7 -39.82 15.40 4.40
N ARG A 8 -40.65 15.14 3.38
CA ARG A 8 -40.33 14.22 2.27
C ARG A 8 -39.19 14.74 1.41
N PHE A 9 -39.17 16.04 1.08
CA PHE A 9 -38.05 16.66 0.36
C PHE A 9 -36.74 16.60 1.15
N ARG A 10 -36.76 16.90 2.47
CA ARG A 10 -35.58 16.78 3.33
C ARG A 10 -35.05 15.35 3.42
N ARG A 11 -35.95 14.36 3.48
CA ARG A 11 -35.58 12.94 3.50
C ARG A 11 -35.00 12.47 2.16
N ILE A 12 -35.56 12.93 1.04
CA ILE A 12 -35.01 12.67 -0.30
C ILE A 12 -33.63 13.31 -0.45
N ALA A 13 -33.44 14.54 0.03
CA ALA A 13 -32.15 15.22 0.00
C ALA A 13 -31.11 14.53 0.90
N SER A 14 -31.48 14.10 2.12
CA SER A 14 -30.62 13.31 3.01
C SER A 14 -30.22 11.99 2.35
N ASN A 15 -31.20 11.23 1.85
CA ASN A 15 -30.94 9.96 1.16
C ASN A 15 -30.10 10.15 -0.11
N ALA A 16 -30.27 11.26 -0.83
CA ALA A 16 -29.46 11.59 -2.00
C ALA A 16 -28.03 11.99 -1.60
N THR A 17 -27.86 12.64 -0.44
CA THR A 17 -26.52 12.99 0.09
C THR A 17 -25.80 11.73 0.57
N ASP A 18 -26.52 10.82 1.23
CA ASP A 18 -26.02 9.52 1.67
C ASP A 18 -25.73 8.62 0.45
N ALA A 19 -26.60 8.62 -0.56
CA ALA A 19 -26.38 7.90 -1.82
C ALA A 19 -25.21 8.48 -2.60
N LEU A 20 -25.05 9.81 -2.70
CA LEU A 20 -23.89 10.43 -3.35
C LEU A 20 -22.59 10.21 -2.57
N SER A 21 -22.65 10.09 -1.25
CA SER A 21 -21.52 9.68 -0.42
C SER A 21 -21.17 8.20 -0.60
N ASN A 22 -22.18 7.34 -0.77
CA ASN A 22 -22.01 5.91 -1.06
C ASN A 22 -21.63 5.63 -2.52
N ASP A 23 -22.03 6.46 -3.48
CA ASP A 23 -21.66 6.35 -4.89
C ASP A 23 -20.22 6.86 -5.10
N ALA A 24 -19.78 7.84 -4.30
CA ALA A 24 -18.37 8.21 -4.19
C ALA A 24 -17.53 7.14 -3.46
N ALA A 25 -18.12 6.38 -2.53
CA ALA A 25 -17.50 5.20 -1.88
C ALA A 25 -17.61 3.92 -2.73
N GLY A 26 -18.48 3.92 -3.74
CA GLY A 26 -18.70 2.84 -4.72
C GLY A 26 -17.86 2.97 -5.98
N LEU A 27 -17.08 4.06 -6.12
CA LEU A 27 -16.03 4.16 -7.11
C LEU A 27 -14.74 3.59 -6.50
N ASN A 28 -14.15 2.59 -7.17
CA ASN A 28 -12.82 2.04 -6.91
C ASN A 28 -11.82 3.14 -6.52
N ASN A 29 -11.66 3.39 -5.22
CA ASN A 29 -10.79 4.45 -4.75
C ASN A 29 -9.52 3.83 -4.22
N VAL A 30 -8.50 3.84 -5.08
CA VAL A 30 -7.18 3.29 -4.77
C VAL A 30 -6.56 3.90 -3.50
N LEU A 31 -6.90 5.15 -3.18
CA LEU A 31 -6.44 5.79 -1.94
C LEU A 31 -7.17 5.22 -0.72
N GLN A 32 -8.47 4.93 -0.81
CA GLN A 32 -9.19 4.26 0.28
C GLN A 32 -8.62 2.85 0.52
N VAL A 33 -8.33 2.11 -0.55
CA VAL A 33 -7.72 0.78 -0.43
C VAL A 33 -6.34 0.88 0.22
N ALA A 34 -5.53 1.87 -0.15
CA ALA A 34 -4.24 2.11 0.49
C ALA A 34 -4.37 2.47 1.98
N VAL A 35 -5.35 3.28 2.37
CA VAL A 35 -5.63 3.56 3.80
C VAL A 35 -6.01 2.27 4.53
N ASN A 36 -6.96 1.50 4.00
CA ASN A 36 -7.41 0.24 4.62
C ASN A 36 -6.25 -0.76 4.76
N LEU A 37 -5.34 -0.80 3.78
CA LEU A 37 -4.13 -1.61 3.85
C LEU A 37 -3.19 -1.10 4.96
N CYS A 38 -2.95 0.21 5.05
CA CYS A 38 -2.10 0.81 6.08
C CYS A 38 -2.63 0.45 7.48
N GLU A 39 -3.90 0.73 7.74
CA GLU A 39 -4.55 0.42 9.02
C GLU A 39 -4.42 -1.07 9.35
N HIS A 40 -4.65 -1.95 8.38
CA HIS A 40 -4.51 -3.37 8.63
C HIS A 40 -3.07 -3.77 8.98
N LEU A 41 -2.08 -3.29 8.23
CA LEU A 41 -0.67 -3.58 8.50
C LEU A 41 -0.21 -3.04 9.86
N GLU A 42 -0.69 -1.87 10.26
CA GLU A 42 -0.49 -1.32 11.61
C GLU A 42 -1.09 -2.24 12.68
N THR A 43 -2.34 -2.72 12.51
CA THR A 43 -2.94 -3.67 13.47
C THR A 43 -2.17 -4.98 13.54
N LEU A 44 -1.49 -5.36 12.44
CA LEU A 44 -0.69 -6.57 12.40
C LEU A 44 0.71 -6.36 13.01
N GLY A 45 1.11 -5.11 13.29
CA GLY A 45 2.44 -4.74 13.76
C GLY A 45 3.55 -4.95 12.73
N ILE A 46 3.20 -4.97 11.44
CA ILE A 46 4.16 -5.21 10.35
C ILE A 46 4.69 -3.86 9.90
N PRO A 47 6.01 -3.59 9.92
CA PRO A 47 6.55 -2.36 9.35
C PRO A 47 6.38 -2.34 7.82
N PHE A 48 5.99 -1.20 7.25
CA PHE A 48 5.71 -1.10 5.82
C PHE A 48 5.89 0.32 5.27
N SER A 49 5.91 0.41 3.93
CA SER A 49 5.82 1.67 3.21
C SER A 49 5.05 1.47 1.91
N ILE A 50 4.12 2.38 1.61
CA ILE A 50 3.50 2.45 0.28
C ILE A 50 4.55 2.92 -0.72
N ILE A 51 4.61 2.27 -1.87
CA ILE A 51 5.54 2.59 -2.97
C ILE A 51 4.72 2.86 -4.24
N GLY A 52 5.36 2.80 -5.41
CA GLY A 52 4.66 2.83 -6.68
C GLY A 52 3.91 4.13 -6.97
N GLY A 53 2.79 4.02 -7.68
CA GLY A 53 2.06 5.18 -8.20
C GLY A 53 1.52 6.11 -7.12
N ILE A 54 1.04 5.56 -6.00
CA ILE A 54 0.52 6.36 -4.87
C ILE A 54 1.62 7.17 -4.20
N ALA A 55 2.81 6.59 -4.03
CA ALA A 55 3.95 7.34 -3.48
C ALA A 55 4.38 8.49 -4.41
N VAL A 56 4.33 8.28 -5.74
CA VAL A 56 4.61 9.33 -6.72
C VAL A 56 3.58 10.46 -6.68
N GLN A 57 2.28 10.14 -6.51
CA GLN A 57 1.22 11.16 -6.44
C GLN A 57 1.45 12.19 -5.32
N ARG A 58 2.10 11.80 -4.22
CA ARG A 58 2.43 12.73 -3.14
C ARG A 58 3.55 13.71 -3.52
N TRP A 59 4.53 13.28 -4.30
CA TRP A 59 5.82 13.96 -4.43
C TRP A 59 6.17 14.44 -5.84
N GLY A 60 5.38 14.09 -6.85
CA GLY A 60 5.62 14.46 -8.24
C GLY A 60 4.32 14.67 -8.99
N GLU A 61 4.39 14.60 -10.33
CA GLU A 61 3.22 14.73 -11.18
C GLU A 61 2.29 13.51 -11.01
N PRO A 62 1.03 13.71 -10.60
CA PRO A 62 0.09 12.62 -10.43
C PRO A 62 -0.10 11.83 -11.72
N ARG A 63 0.07 10.52 -11.65
CA ARG A 63 -0.31 9.59 -12.71
C ARG A 63 -1.49 8.74 -12.25
N GLN A 64 -2.34 8.34 -13.20
CA GLN A 64 -3.38 7.37 -12.92
C GLN A 64 -2.74 6.06 -12.45
N THR A 65 -3.10 5.62 -11.25
CA THR A 65 -2.70 4.34 -10.65
C THR A 65 -3.96 3.59 -10.31
N VAL A 66 -3.97 2.28 -10.54
CA VAL A 66 -5.16 1.42 -10.39
C VAL A 66 -4.97 0.33 -9.34
N ASP A 67 -3.80 0.34 -8.72
CA ASP A 67 -3.24 -0.64 -7.81
C ASP A 67 -2.55 0.04 -6.63
N VAL A 68 -2.37 -0.74 -5.57
CA VAL A 68 -1.66 -0.34 -4.36
C VAL A 68 -0.40 -1.18 -4.25
N ASP A 69 0.76 -0.55 -4.45
CA ASP A 69 2.05 -1.18 -4.21
C ASP A 69 2.56 -0.85 -2.81
N ALA A 70 3.05 -1.85 -2.09
CA ALA A 70 3.74 -1.64 -0.82
C ALA A 70 4.94 -2.58 -0.67
N THR A 71 5.88 -2.18 0.18
CA THR A 71 6.90 -3.09 0.71
C THR A 71 6.66 -3.29 2.21
N LEU A 72 6.78 -4.52 2.67
CA LEU A 72 6.69 -4.93 4.08
C LEU A 72 8.08 -5.30 4.57
N PHE A 73 8.47 -4.94 5.78
CA PHE A 73 9.67 -5.48 6.40
C PHE A 73 9.33 -6.67 7.28
N VAL A 74 9.50 -7.86 6.72
CA VAL A 74 9.26 -9.13 7.42
C VAL A 74 10.56 -9.89 7.68
N GLY A 75 11.67 -9.48 7.07
CA GLY A 75 12.94 -10.18 7.17
C GLY A 75 12.95 -11.49 6.38
N PHE A 76 13.91 -12.35 6.69
CA PHE A 76 14.00 -13.72 6.16
C PHE A 76 13.57 -14.72 7.24
N GLY A 77 12.72 -15.67 6.87
CA GLY A 77 12.21 -16.74 7.74
C GLY A 77 10.85 -16.48 8.39
N ASN A 78 10.37 -15.23 8.44
CA ASN A 78 9.08 -14.86 9.07
C ASN A 78 7.96 -14.56 8.06
N GLU A 79 8.27 -14.58 6.75
CA GLU A 79 7.37 -14.18 5.68
C GLU A 79 6.08 -15.01 5.70
N GLY A 80 6.19 -16.30 6.00
CA GLY A 80 5.06 -17.23 5.95
C GLY A 80 3.94 -16.86 6.90
N ASP A 81 4.24 -16.30 8.06
CA ASP A 81 3.21 -15.87 9.01
C ASP A 81 2.51 -14.59 8.57
N ALA A 82 3.28 -13.60 8.12
CA ALA A 82 2.74 -12.36 7.56
C ALA A 82 1.81 -12.66 6.37
N VAL A 83 2.25 -13.52 5.44
CA VAL A 83 1.45 -13.92 4.27
C VAL A 83 0.14 -14.59 4.68
N ARG A 84 0.18 -15.55 5.62
CA ARG A 84 -1.05 -16.20 6.13
C ARG A 84 -2.02 -15.20 6.75
N ARG A 85 -1.52 -14.23 7.52
CA ARG A 85 -2.36 -13.22 8.18
C ARG A 85 -3.01 -12.29 7.16
N LEU A 86 -2.27 -11.88 6.14
CA LEU A 86 -2.78 -11.02 5.05
C LEU A 86 -3.83 -11.74 4.18
N LEU A 87 -3.61 -13.02 3.88
CA LEU A 87 -4.57 -13.85 3.15
C LEU A 87 -5.89 -14.11 3.90
N LYS A 88 -5.96 -13.86 5.22
CA LYS A 88 -7.23 -13.88 5.97
C LYS A 88 -8.06 -12.62 5.76
N LYS A 89 -7.44 -11.51 5.35
CA LYS A 89 -8.10 -10.21 5.18
C LYS A 89 -8.39 -9.88 3.72
N PHE A 90 -7.48 -10.25 2.81
CA PHE A 90 -7.57 -9.92 1.39
C PHE A 90 -7.63 -11.19 0.55
N GLN A 91 -8.24 -11.09 -0.63
CA GLN A 91 -8.31 -12.20 -1.57
C GLN A 91 -7.00 -12.34 -2.34
N SER A 92 -6.55 -13.56 -2.62
CA SER A 92 -5.41 -13.74 -3.53
C SER A 92 -5.80 -13.46 -4.99
N ARG A 93 -4.85 -12.99 -5.79
CA ARG A 93 -5.03 -12.87 -7.25
C ARG A 93 -4.63 -14.12 -8.03
N ILE A 94 -3.97 -15.06 -7.36
CA ILE A 94 -3.43 -16.29 -7.92
C ILE A 94 -3.75 -17.48 -7.02
N GLU A 95 -3.68 -18.68 -7.59
CA GLU A 95 -3.66 -19.95 -6.86
C GLU A 95 -2.33 -20.10 -6.11
N ASP A 96 -2.32 -20.94 -5.06
CA ASP A 96 -1.13 -21.22 -4.24
C ASP A 96 -0.36 -19.98 -3.76
N ALA A 97 -1.10 -18.89 -3.49
CA ALA A 97 -0.53 -17.57 -3.24
C ALA A 97 0.47 -17.53 -2.07
N HIS A 98 0.32 -18.43 -1.08
CA HIS A 98 1.25 -18.53 0.04
C HIS A 98 2.63 -18.99 -0.43
N GLU A 99 2.70 -20.14 -1.10
CA GLU A 99 3.96 -20.70 -1.62
C GLU A 99 4.59 -19.78 -2.66
N PHE A 100 3.77 -19.23 -3.57
CA PHE A 100 4.23 -18.27 -4.56
C PHE A 100 4.90 -17.05 -3.89
N ALA A 101 4.28 -16.52 -2.83
CA ALA A 101 4.80 -15.35 -2.15
C ALA A 101 6.12 -15.64 -1.42
N LEU A 102 6.29 -16.82 -0.84
CA LEU A 102 7.55 -17.22 -0.21
C LEU A 102 8.68 -17.37 -1.22
N GLN A 103 8.40 -18.00 -2.36
CA GLN A 103 9.40 -18.24 -3.41
C GLN A 103 9.81 -16.95 -4.13
N ASN A 104 8.84 -16.10 -4.45
CA ASN A 104 9.05 -14.91 -5.28
C ASN A 104 9.20 -13.61 -4.47
N ARG A 105 9.04 -13.70 -3.14
CA ARG A 105 9.04 -12.56 -2.21
C ARG A 105 8.06 -11.46 -2.59
N ILE A 106 6.93 -11.83 -3.19
CA ILE A 106 5.86 -10.91 -3.53
C ILE A 106 4.50 -11.58 -3.35
N LEU A 107 3.62 -10.93 -2.59
CA LEU A 107 2.27 -11.39 -2.34
C LEU A 107 1.28 -10.56 -3.17
N LEU A 108 0.52 -11.25 -4.03
CA LEU A 108 -0.40 -10.65 -4.98
C LEU A 108 -1.84 -10.80 -4.48
N LEU A 109 -2.42 -9.69 -4.03
CA LEU A 109 -3.73 -9.64 -3.39
C LEU A 109 -4.70 -8.75 -4.16
N ARG A 110 -5.97 -8.83 -3.76
CA ARG A 110 -7.08 -8.04 -4.27
C ARG A 110 -7.94 -7.59 -3.08
N ALA A 111 -8.30 -6.31 -3.07
CA ALA A 111 -9.30 -5.78 -2.15
C ALA A 111 -10.73 -6.18 -2.57
N ASP A 112 -11.69 -6.07 -1.66
CA ASP A 112 -13.08 -6.48 -1.89
C ASP A 112 -13.76 -5.78 -3.09
N GLN A 113 -13.29 -4.59 -3.47
CA GLN A 113 -13.79 -3.83 -4.63
C GLN A 113 -13.05 -4.12 -5.95
N GLY A 114 -12.07 -5.03 -5.92
CA GLY A 114 -11.36 -5.50 -7.11
C GLY A 114 -9.99 -4.85 -7.35
N THR A 115 -9.63 -3.81 -6.60
CA THR A 115 -8.31 -3.15 -6.68
C THR A 115 -7.18 -4.13 -6.38
N ALA A 116 -6.16 -4.15 -7.23
CA ALA A 116 -4.97 -4.98 -7.02
C ALA A 116 -4.08 -4.40 -5.91
N ILE A 117 -3.50 -5.29 -5.10
CA ILE A 117 -2.56 -4.95 -4.04
C ILE A 117 -1.31 -5.84 -4.22
N ASP A 118 -0.15 -5.21 -4.29
CA ASP A 118 1.11 -5.86 -4.63
C ASP A 118 2.08 -5.60 -3.47
N LEU A 119 2.36 -6.66 -2.70
CA LEU A 119 3.13 -6.56 -1.46
C LEU A 119 4.49 -7.24 -1.63
N SER A 120 5.54 -6.44 -1.75
CA SER A 120 6.91 -6.96 -1.71
C SER A 120 7.26 -7.37 -0.27
N LEU A 121 7.79 -8.58 -0.11
CA LEU A 121 8.24 -9.11 1.17
C LEU A 121 9.71 -8.74 1.36
N GLY A 122 9.93 -7.57 1.96
CA GLY A 122 11.25 -7.02 2.19
C GLY A 122 11.99 -7.71 3.33
N GLY A 123 13.31 -7.76 3.17
CA GLY A 123 14.25 -8.31 4.15
C GLY A 123 15.66 -7.74 4.01
N LEU A 124 15.87 -6.78 3.10
CA LEU A 124 17.16 -6.17 2.83
C LEU A 124 17.29 -4.82 3.57
N PRO A 125 18.51 -4.42 3.98
CA PRO A 125 18.72 -3.18 4.74
C PRO A 125 18.24 -1.91 4.04
N PHE A 126 18.15 -1.89 2.71
CA PHE A 126 17.61 -0.73 2.00
C PHE A 126 16.09 -0.60 2.16
N GLU A 127 15.37 -1.71 2.30
CA GLU A 127 13.92 -1.76 2.50
C GLU A 127 13.59 -1.34 3.93
N GLU A 128 14.40 -1.77 4.90
CA GLU A 128 14.34 -1.29 6.28
C GLU A 128 14.45 0.24 6.33
N ARG A 129 15.52 0.80 5.73
CA ARG A 129 15.72 2.25 5.65
C ARG A 129 14.62 2.98 4.88
N LEU A 130 14.04 2.35 3.87
CA LEU A 130 12.92 2.90 3.11
C LEU A 130 11.69 3.09 4.00
N ILE A 131 11.42 2.10 4.84
CA ILE A 131 10.31 2.11 5.79
C ILE A 131 10.57 3.11 6.92
N GLU A 132 11.76 3.13 7.51
CA GLU A 132 12.15 4.12 8.54
C GLU A 132 12.00 5.57 8.07
N ARG A 133 12.20 5.82 6.78
CA ARG A 133 12.12 7.15 6.18
C ARG A 133 10.72 7.47 5.64
N SER A 134 9.79 6.52 5.69
CA SER A 134 8.40 6.77 5.32
C SER A 134 7.81 7.86 6.22
N SER A 135 6.87 8.62 5.68
CA SER A 135 6.23 9.70 6.43
C SER A 135 4.73 9.67 6.22
N VAL A 136 3.97 10.05 7.24
CA VAL A 136 2.51 10.09 7.14
C VAL A 136 2.08 11.12 6.09
N TRP A 137 1.13 10.72 5.24
CA TRP A 137 0.40 11.57 4.31
C TRP A 137 -1.08 11.54 4.67
N SER A 138 -1.61 12.68 5.10
CA SER A 138 -3.05 12.83 5.33
C SER A 138 -3.76 13.06 4.00
N VAL A 139 -4.53 12.07 3.56
CA VAL A 139 -5.34 12.12 2.35
C VAL A 139 -6.75 12.59 2.71
N PRO A 140 -7.18 13.78 2.25
CA PRO A 140 -8.51 14.31 2.57
C PRO A 140 -9.61 13.30 2.22
N ARG A 141 -10.57 13.11 3.12
CA ARG A 141 -11.71 12.18 3.00
C ARG A 141 -11.40 10.68 3.05
N HIS A 142 -10.13 10.28 3.17
CA HIS A 142 -9.75 8.86 3.15
C HIS A 142 -9.06 8.43 4.46
N GLY A 143 -8.05 9.18 4.91
CA GLY A 143 -7.29 8.82 6.11
C GLY A 143 -5.78 9.05 5.93
N HIS A 144 -4.98 8.15 6.51
CA HIS A 144 -3.52 8.25 6.53
C HIS A 144 -2.86 7.16 5.69
N ILE A 145 -1.87 7.56 4.90
CA ILE A 145 -1.03 6.66 4.10
C ILE A 145 0.42 6.90 4.50
N HIS A 146 1.25 5.84 4.47
CA HIS A 146 2.68 5.91 4.78
C HIS A 146 3.52 5.71 3.51
N PRO A 147 3.52 6.67 2.55
CA PRO A 147 4.28 6.52 1.33
C PRO A 147 5.78 6.78 1.52
N ALA A 148 6.55 6.07 0.71
CA ALA A 148 7.97 6.25 0.57
C ALA A 148 8.33 7.70 0.18
N VAL A 149 9.46 8.18 0.71
CA VAL A 149 10.01 9.48 0.33
C VAL A 149 10.86 9.39 -0.96
N PRO A 150 10.91 10.43 -1.81
CA PRO A 150 11.45 10.36 -3.18
C PRO A 150 12.91 9.90 -3.28
N LYS A 151 13.76 10.34 -2.33
CA LYS A 151 15.18 9.95 -2.29
C LYS A 151 15.41 8.44 -2.21
N THR A 152 14.36 7.69 -1.90
CA THR A 152 14.42 6.24 -1.75
C THR A 152 13.77 5.49 -2.92
N LEU A 153 12.98 6.17 -3.75
CA LEU A 153 12.34 5.59 -4.95
C LEU A 153 13.28 5.52 -6.16
N SER A 154 14.38 6.29 -6.18
CA SER A 154 15.29 6.39 -7.34
C SER A 154 16.47 5.41 -7.35
N CYS A 155 16.58 4.49 -6.39
CA CYS A 155 17.71 3.55 -6.33
C CYS A 155 17.33 2.14 -6.80
N SER A 156 17.28 1.93 -8.13
CA SER A 156 17.55 0.62 -8.73
C SER A 156 18.16 0.67 -10.14
N LYS A 157 18.62 1.84 -10.61
CA LYS A 157 19.37 1.94 -11.86
C LYS A 157 20.77 2.51 -11.60
N HIS A 158 21.74 1.61 -11.59
CA HIS A 158 23.19 1.84 -11.58
C HIS A 158 23.86 2.33 -10.28
N SER A 159 24.62 1.42 -9.66
CA SER A 159 25.97 1.74 -9.20
C SER A 159 26.84 0.48 -9.33
N PRO A 160 27.92 0.48 -10.14
CA PRO A 160 28.85 -0.63 -10.18
C PRO A 160 29.65 -0.69 -8.87
N ALA A 161 29.89 -1.91 -8.42
CA ALA A 161 30.58 -2.24 -7.19
C ALA A 161 31.97 -1.56 -7.11
N ASP A 162 32.22 -0.92 -5.97
CA ASP A 162 33.54 -0.46 -5.55
C ASP A 162 34.40 -1.70 -5.22
N HIS A 163 35.31 -2.05 -6.12
CA HIS A 163 36.31 -3.09 -5.91
C HIS A 163 37.34 -2.60 -4.89
N ARG A 164 37.10 -2.91 -3.62
CA ARG A 164 38.16 -2.95 -2.61
C ARG A 164 39.07 -4.14 -2.90
N THR A 165 40.22 -3.91 -3.51
CA THR A 165 41.34 -4.86 -3.49
C THR A 165 42.15 -4.65 -2.22
N GLY A 166 42.21 -5.71 -1.42
CA GLY A 166 42.99 -5.77 -0.21
C GLY A 166 44.49 -5.87 -0.46
N SER A 167 45.22 -5.50 0.58
CA SER A 167 46.64 -5.70 0.86
C SER A 167 47.31 -6.92 0.21
N THR A 168 48.51 -6.72 -0.31
CA THR A 168 49.58 -7.72 -0.21
C THR A 168 50.88 -7.05 0.24
N SER A 169 51.35 -7.49 1.40
CA SER A 169 52.69 -7.30 1.92
C SER A 169 53.65 -8.24 1.19
N LYS A 170 54.82 -7.75 0.72
CA LYS A 170 56.09 -8.48 0.76
C LYS A 170 57.30 -7.65 0.27
N LYS A 171 58.30 -7.64 1.15
CA LYS A 171 59.74 -7.32 1.01
C LYS A 171 60.15 -5.85 1.05
#